data_AF-A0A7C1NNY5-F1
#
_entry.id   AF-A0A7C1NNY5-F1
#
_cell.length_a   1.000
_cell.length_b   1.000
_cell.length_c   1.000
_cell.angle_alpha   90.00
_cell.angle_beta   90.00
_cell.angle_gamma   90.00
#
_symmetry.space_group_name_H-M   'P 1'
#
loop_
_entity.id
_entity.type
_entity.pdbx_description
1 polymer ?
#
loop_
_entity_poly.entity_id
_entity_poly.type
_entity_poly.pdbx_seq_one_letter_code
_entity_poly.pdbx_strand_id
1 'polypeptide(L)'
;MGSIETRIGSNRDVLGMIIQVSGMRIHDDIFFWEGWGGRLRLGNGKCWLRIYDLKKENKNDLTHLRPTIVVVSDVPESKMSLRSCAGHIATKIVETFRIDPYRTLFIEFYPSSTYGRHDQHVIAERYDIVEFTWHENQAIKPKWRSLLPPMLDIVKRIIDDE
;
A
#
# COMPACT_ATOMS: atom_id res chain seq x y z
N MET A 1 -39.62 -48.82 -10.49
CA MET A 1 -39.93 -47.41 -10.20
C MET A 1 -39.09 -46.99 -9.01
N GLY A 2 -38.20 -46.00 -9.20
CA GLY A 2 -37.48 -45.32 -8.12
C GLY A 2 -36.10 -45.87 -7.77
N SER A 3 -35.06 -45.30 -8.37
CA SER A 3 -33.93 -44.73 -7.61
C SER A 3 -33.12 -43.81 -8.53
N ILE A 4 -33.15 -42.52 -8.20
CA ILE A 4 -32.39 -41.44 -8.84
C ILE A 4 -31.05 -41.39 -8.11
N GLU A 5 -29.97 -41.83 -8.74
CA GLU A 5 -28.61 -41.55 -8.26
C GLU A 5 -28.26 -40.10 -8.64
N THR A 6 -28.52 -39.19 -7.71
CA THR A 6 -28.03 -37.82 -7.79
C THR A 6 -26.51 -37.85 -7.62
N ARG A 7 -25.77 -37.59 -8.71
CA ARG A 7 -24.34 -37.31 -8.68
C ARG A 7 -24.10 -36.10 -7.78
N ILE A 8 -23.60 -36.35 -6.57
CA ILE A 8 -23.04 -35.30 -5.71
C ILE A 8 -21.72 -34.90 -6.36
N GLY A 9 -21.77 -33.83 -7.16
CA GLY A 9 -20.59 -33.13 -7.65
C GLY A 9 -19.71 -32.78 -6.45
N SER A 10 -18.51 -33.37 -6.45
CA SER A 10 -17.47 -33.15 -5.46
C SER A 10 -17.25 -31.65 -5.29
N ASN A 11 -17.57 -31.17 -4.09
CA ASN A 11 -17.44 -29.80 -3.61
C ASN A 11 -15.95 -29.40 -3.42
N ARG A 12 -15.13 -29.65 -4.44
CA ARG A 12 -13.68 -29.38 -4.46
C ARG A 12 -13.30 -28.17 -5.32
N ASP A 13 -14.23 -27.66 -6.13
CA ASP A 13 -13.94 -26.55 -7.04
C ASP A 13 -14.14 -25.16 -6.40
N VAL A 14 -14.91 -25.07 -5.32
CA VAL A 14 -15.12 -23.79 -4.61
C VAL A 14 -14.03 -23.54 -3.55
N LEU A 15 -13.46 -24.61 -2.98
CA LEU A 15 -12.37 -24.52 -2.00
C LEU A 15 -11.02 -24.15 -2.63
N GLY A 16 -10.89 -24.28 -3.95
CA GLY A 16 -9.70 -23.86 -4.72
C GLY A 16 -9.64 -22.36 -5.02
N MET A 17 -10.68 -21.59 -4.66
CA MET A 17 -10.75 -20.13 -4.84
C MET A 17 -10.39 -19.36 -3.57
N ILE A 18 -9.97 -20.07 -2.52
CA ILE A 18 -9.27 -19.52 -1.35
C ILE A 18 -7.79 -19.83 -1.55
N ILE A 19 -7.20 -19.29 -2.61
CA ILE A 19 -5.75 -19.26 -2.71
C ILE A 19 -5.31 -18.20 -1.71
N GLN A 20 -4.78 -18.68 -0.60
CA GLN A 20 -4.02 -17.98 0.42
C GLN A 20 -3.32 -16.70 -0.11
N VAL A 21 -3.93 -15.53 0.09
CA VAL A 21 -3.46 -14.19 -0.37
C VAL A 21 -2.26 -13.68 0.45
N SER A 22 -1.86 -14.41 1.48
CA SER A 22 -0.77 -14.06 2.40
C SER A 22 0.62 -13.95 1.76
N GLY A 23 0.79 -14.34 0.49
CA GLY A 23 2.08 -14.27 -0.22
C GLY A 23 2.41 -12.91 -0.82
N MET A 24 1.39 -12.08 -1.11
CA MET A 24 1.54 -10.80 -1.82
C MET A 24 1.99 -9.66 -0.91
N ARG A 25 1.52 -9.63 0.33
CA ARG A 25 1.85 -8.58 1.32
C ARG A 25 3.21 -8.88 1.94
N ILE A 26 4.20 -8.04 1.66
CA ILE A 26 5.58 -8.21 2.14
C ILE A 26 5.85 -7.49 3.46
N HIS A 27 5.05 -6.47 3.79
CA HIS A 27 5.14 -5.70 5.04
C HIS A 27 3.78 -5.08 5.37
N ASP A 28 3.41 -5.09 6.65
CA ASP A 28 2.23 -4.41 7.20
C ASP A 28 2.44 -4.11 8.68
N ASP A 29 3.08 -2.97 8.96
CA ASP A 29 3.38 -2.52 10.32
C ASP A 29 3.79 -1.04 10.32
N ILE A 30 3.96 -0.47 11.51
CA ILE A 30 4.56 0.83 11.73
C ILE A 30 6.01 0.84 11.23
N PHE A 31 6.30 1.72 10.30
CA PHE A 31 7.64 2.02 9.82
C PHE A 31 8.18 3.27 10.49
N PHE A 32 9.40 3.18 11.02
CA PHE A 32 10.11 4.28 11.65
C PHE A 32 11.26 4.75 10.75
N TRP A 33 11.48 6.05 10.65
CA TRP A 33 12.69 6.61 10.04
C TRP A 33 13.42 7.51 11.03
N GLU A 34 14.74 7.41 11.02
CA GLU A 34 15.59 8.06 12.04
C GLU A 34 15.74 9.58 11.83
N GLY A 35 15.42 10.09 10.65
CA GLY A 35 15.64 11.49 10.27
C GLY A 35 17.12 11.79 10.01
N TRP A 36 17.53 13.03 10.24
CA TRP A 36 18.91 13.50 10.04
C TRP A 36 19.48 14.21 11.27
N GLY A 37 20.79 14.52 11.24
CA GLY A 37 21.45 15.23 12.34
C GLY A 37 21.86 14.34 13.53
N GLY A 38 21.96 13.03 13.33
CA GLY A 38 22.48 12.08 14.32
C GLY A 38 21.68 12.10 15.62
N ARG A 39 22.30 12.54 16.73
CA ARG A 39 21.65 12.60 18.06
C ARG A 39 20.42 13.50 18.10
N LEU A 40 20.31 14.49 17.21
CA LEU A 40 19.17 15.41 17.16
C LEU A 40 17.91 14.77 16.54
N ARG A 41 18.06 13.73 15.72
CA ARG A 41 16.96 13.00 15.05
C ARG A 41 15.94 13.95 14.40
N LEU A 42 16.44 14.97 13.70
CA LEU A 42 15.60 15.99 13.07
C LEU A 42 14.78 15.37 11.94
N GLY A 43 13.50 15.73 11.88
CA GLY A 43 12.59 15.21 10.87
C GLY A 43 12.36 13.72 10.97
N ASN A 44 12.62 13.09 12.13
CA ASN A 44 12.29 11.69 12.37
C ASN A 44 10.78 11.51 12.57
N GLY A 45 10.29 10.29 12.36
CA GLY A 45 8.87 10.00 12.54
C GLY A 45 8.53 8.54 12.32
N LYS A 46 7.24 8.29 12.23
CA LYS A 46 6.68 6.98 11.95
C LYS A 46 5.42 7.08 11.11
N CYS A 47 5.11 6.02 10.38
CA CYS A 47 3.88 5.91 9.59
C CYS A 47 3.42 4.46 9.56
N TRP A 48 2.14 4.25 9.23
CA TRP A 48 1.70 2.91 8.84
C TRP A 48 2.26 2.63 7.45
N LEU A 49 2.92 1.48 7.27
CA LEU A 49 3.49 1.07 5.98
C LEU A 49 2.90 -0.27 5.60
N ARG A 50 2.38 -0.33 4.37
CA ARG A 50 2.00 -1.58 3.71
C ARG A 50 2.73 -1.69 2.39
N ILE A 51 3.30 -2.86 2.12
CA ILE A 51 3.97 -3.12 0.84
C ILE A 51 3.44 -4.42 0.25
N TYR A 52 3.13 -4.36 -1.04
CA TYR A 52 2.60 -5.48 -1.83
C TYR A 52 3.51 -5.76 -3.02
N ASP A 53 3.75 -7.04 -3.31
CA ASP A 53 4.49 -7.53 -4.48
C ASP A 53 3.58 -8.37 -5.37
N LEU A 54 3.04 -7.75 -6.42
CA LEU A 54 2.08 -8.34 -7.34
C LEU A 54 2.68 -9.48 -8.18
N LYS A 55 4.01 -9.64 -8.22
CA LYS A 55 4.64 -10.77 -8.92
C LYS A 55 4.38 -12.10 -8.24
N LYS A 56 4.06 -12.09 -6.94
CA LYS A 56 3.89 -13.32 -6.15
C LYS A 56 2.55 -14.00 -6.38
N GLU A 57 1.57 -13.30 -6.95
CA GLU A 57 0.28 -13.89 -7.33
C GLU A 57 0.31 -14.50 -8.75
N ASN A 58 0.90 -13.81 -9.72
CA ASN A 58 0.78 -14.18 -11.13
C ASN A 58 2.05 -14.82 -11.70
N LYS A 59 2.10 -16.16 -11.70
CA LYS A 59 3.15 -16.91 -12.43
C LYS A 59 3.02 -16.82 -13.96
N ASN A 60 1.87 -16.39 -14.50
CA ASN A 60 1.54 -16.55 -15.92
C ASN A 60 0.94 -15.33 -16.63
N ASP A 61 0.88 -14.14 -16.03
CA ASP A 61 0.24 -12.99 -16.68
C ASP A 61 1.09 -11.71 -16.64
N LEU A 62 0.89 -10.90 -17.69
CA LEU A 62 1.67 -9.77 -18.17
C LEU A 62 2.43 -8.98 -17.08
N THR A 63 3.75 -8.92 -17.25
CA THR A 63 4.73 -8.14 -16.47
C THR A 63 4.17 -6.77 -16.05
N HIS A 64 3.64 -6.66 -14.84
CA HIS A 64 3.23 -5.36 -14.30
C HIS A 64 4.42 -4.39 -14.37
N LEU A 65 4.23 -3.22 -14.98
CA LEU A 65 5.28 -2.19 -15.08
C LEU A 65 5.73 -1.74 -13.68
N ARG A 66 4.75 -1.54 -12.78
CA ARG A 66 4.94 -1.26 -11.35
C ARG A 66 4.39 -2.41 -10.49
N PRO A 67 5.13 -3.51 -10.35
CA PRO A 67 4.72 -4.70 -9.59
C PRO A 67 4.72 -4.48 -8.08
N THR A 68 5.42 -3.46 -7.58
CA THR A 68 5.49 -3.16 -6.15
C THR A 68 4.57 -1.99 -5.85
N ILE A 69 3.68 -2.15 -4.88
CA ILE A 69 2.84 -1.06 -4.37
C ILE A 69 3.25 -0.79 -2.93
N VAL A 70 3.57 0.46 -2.65
CA VAL A 70 3.86 0.97 -1.31
C VAL A 70 2.71 1.89 -0.92
N VAL A 71 2.03 1.58 0.18
CA VAL A 71 0.97 2.40 0.75
C VAL A 71 1.41 2.88 2.12
N VAL A 72 1.38 4.19 2.31
CA VAL A 72 1.71 4.83 3.59
C VAL A 72 0.56 5.67 4.09
N SER A 73 0.30 5.67 5.39
CA SER A 73 -0.64 6.61 6.03
C SER A 73 -0.04 7.21 7.30
N ASP A 74 -0.42 8.45 7.60
CA ASP A 74 -0.04 9.10 8.85
C ASP A 74 -0.55 8.29 10.05
N VAL A 75 0.21 8.34 11.14
CA VAL A 75 -0.23 7.84 12.44
C VAL A 75 -0.25 8.99 13.44
N PRO A 76 -1.27 9.08 14.32
CA PRO A 76 -1.48 10.26 15.16
C PRO A 76 -0.27 10.65 16.04
N GLU A 77 0.55 9.69 16.45
CA GLU A 77 1.69 9.95 17.34
C GLU A 77 3.00 10.24 16.57
N SER A 78 2.95 10.36 15.24
CA SER A 78 4.12 10.79 14.48
C SER A 78 4.40 12.29 14.71
N LYS A 79 5.66 12.64 14.92
CA LYS A 79 6.11 14.04 15.07
C LYS A 79 6.16 14.79 13.74
N MET A 80 6.12 14.06 12.63
CA MET A 80 6.25 14.58 11.28
C MET A 80 5.16 13.96 10.40
N SER A 81 4.56 14.78 9.53
CA SER A 81 3.65 14.26 8.52
C SER A 81 4.41 13.55 7.41
N LEU A 82 3.77 12.56 6.81
CA LEU A 82 4.24 11.92 5.59
C LEU A 82 4.60 12.95 4.52
N ARG A 83 3.71 13.92 4.30
CA ARG A 83 3.89 14.95 3.27
C ARG A 83 5.16 15.79 3.45
N SER A 84 5.53 16.13 4.68
CA SER A 84 6.75 16.90 4.96
C SER A 84 8.03 16.10 4.75
N CYS A 85 7.99 14.77 4.87
CA CYS A 85 9.15 13.89 4.78
C CYS A 85 9.10 12.88 3.63
N ALA A 86 8.18 13.05 2.67
CA ALA A 86 7.86 12.03 1.68
C ALA A 86 9.08 11.49 0.90
N GLY A 87 9.99 12.37 0.47
CA GLY A 87 11.20 11.95 -0.23
C GLY A 87 12.15 11.13 0.65
N HIS A 88 12.33 11.54 1.91
CA HIS A 88 13.16 10.81 2.86
C HIS A 88 12.56 9.44 3.19
N ILE A 89 11.24 9.40 3.42
CA ILE A 89 10.50 8.16 3.71
C ILE A 89 10.60 7.20 2.52
N ALA A 90 10.32 7.66 1.29
CA ALA A 90 10.42 6.84 0.09
C ALA A 90 11.83 6.29 -0.12
N THR A 91 12.86 7.12 0.09
CA THR A 91 14.27 6.69 0.05
C THR A 91 14.53 5.58 1.07
N LYS A 92 14.10 5.77 2.32
CA LYS A 92 14.33 4.79 3.39
C LYS A 92 13.57 3.49 3.17
N ILE A 93 12.35 3.53 2.63
CA ILE A 93 11.59 2.33 2.25
C ILE A 93 12.34 1.56 1.16
N VAL A 94 12.79 2.25 0.09
CA VAL A 94 13.54 1.63 -1.00
C VAL A 94 14.83 0.97 -0.51
N GLU A 95 15.60 1.66 0.33
CA GLU A 95 16.82 1.13 0.93
C GLU A 95 16.55 -0.08 1.83
N THR A 96 15.56 0.02 2.71
CA THR A 96 15.26 -1.00 3.73
C THR A 96 14.72 -2.29 3.11
N PHE A 97 13.76 -2.15 2.19
CA PHE A 97 13.07 -3.29 1.58
C PHE A 97 13.72 -3.74 0.26
N ARG A 98 14.77 -3.04 -0.20
CA ARG A 98 15.52 -3.35 -1.42
C ARG A 98 14.62 -3.49 -2.65
N ILE A 99 13.63 -2.60 -2.77
CA ILE A 99 12.69 -2.55 -3.88
C ILE A 99 13.16 -1.59 -4.96
N ASP A 100 12.78 -1.81 -6.21
CA ASP A 100 13.15 -0.93 -7.32
C ASP A 100 12.26 0.33 -7.35
N PRO A 101 12.81 1.54 -7.13
CA PRO A 101 12.02 2.77 -7.09
C PRO A 101 11.27 3.08 -8.39
N TYR A 102 11.82 2.70 -9.55
CA TYR A 102 11.21 2.97 -10.86
C TYR A 102 10.07 1.99 -11.18
N ARG A 103 10.01 0.89 -10.44
CA ARG A 103 8.99 -0.16 -10.54
C ARG A 103 8.08 -0.20 -9.31
N THR A 104 8.08 0.87 -8.52
CA THR A 104 7.23 1.01 -7.35
C THR A 104 6.17 2.09 -7.55
N LEU A 105 4.92 1.79 -7.21
CA LEU A 105 3.85 2.75 -7.07
C LEU A 105 3.76 3.18 -5.60
N PHE A 106 4.10 4.44 -5.32
CA PHE A 106 3.93 5.01 -3.98
C PHE A 106 2.57 5.67 -3.85
N ILE A 107 1.86 5.34 -2.78
CA ILE A 107 0.53 5.83 -2.47
C ILE A 107 0.53 6.37 -1.05
N GLU A 108 0.11 7.62 -0.92
CA GLU A 108 -0.27 8.18 0.38
C GLU A 108 -1.78 7.96 0.57
N PHE A 109 -2.12 7.23 1.61
CA PHE A 109 -3.48 6.91 2.00
C PHE A 109 -3.93 7.78 3.16
N TYR A 110 -5.08 8.41 2.99
CA TYR A 110 -5.78 9.19 4.00
C TYR A 110 -7.06 8.43 4.36
N PRO A 111 -7.17 7.87 5.58
CA PRO A 111 -8.39 7.20 6.00
C PRO A 111 -9.55 8.19 6.08
N SER A 112 -10.78 7.69 5.95
CA SER A 112 -11.97 8.52 6.20
C SER A 112 -11.95 9.03 7.64
N SER A 113 -12.37 10.27 7.84
CA SER A 113 -12.46 10.86 9.18
C SER A 113 -13.72 11.69 9.33
N THR A 114 -14.22 11.78 10.56
CA THR A 114 -15.33 12.66 10.93
C THR A 114 -14.82 13.85 11.73
N TYR A 115 -15.50 14.99 11.61
CA TYR A 115 -15.21 16.17 12.42
C TYR A 115 -16.47 17.01 12.69
N GLY A 116 -16.38 17.88 13.70
CA GLY A 116 -17.47 18.76 14.15
C GLY A 116 -17.98 18.38 15.54
N ARG A 117 -18.85 19.21 16.13
CA ARG A 117 -19.36 19.00 17.51
C ARG A 117 -20.13 17.68 17.71
N HIS A 118 -20.63 17.09 16.62
CA HIS A 118 -21.36 15.82 16.62
C HIS A 118 -20.98 14.92 15.43
N ASP A 119 -19.71 14.94 15.00
CA ASP A 119 -19.21 14.12 13.87
C ASP A 119 -19.98 14.30 12.55
N GLN A 120 -20.59 15.47 12.38
CA GLN A 120 -21.53 15.75 11.30
C GLN A 120 -20.89 15.93 9.92
N HIS A 121 -19.57 16.12 9.85
CA HIS A 121 -18.85 16.27 8.59
C HIS A 121 -17.94 15.07 8.36
N VAL A 122 -18.10 14.43 7.20
CA VAL A 122 -17.29 13.28 6.78
C VAL A 122 -16.28 13.75 5.73
N ILE A 123 -15.00 13.53 6.00
CA ILE A 123 -13.94 13.59 5.02
C ILE A 123 -13.81 12.17 4.47
N ALA A 124 -14.13 12.00 3.19
CA ALA A 124 -13.97 10.72 2.51
C ALA A 124 -12.50 10.29 2.52
N GLU A 125 -12.27 8.98 2.55
CA GLU A 125 -10.94 8.44 2.33
C GLU A 125 -10.37 8.88 0.97
N ARG A 126 -9.05 9.01 0.91
CA ARG A 126 -8.34 9.45 -0.30
C ARG A 126 -7.05 8.67 -0.49
N TYR A 127 -6.76 8.36 -1.75
CA TYR A 127 -5.50 7.75 -2.17
C TYR A 127 -4.84 8.71 -3.15
N ASP A 128 -3.63 9.16 -2.83
CA ASP A 128 -2.84 9.99 -3.73
C ASP A 128 -1.60 9.22 -4.18
N ILE A 129 -1.39 9.14 -5.50
CA ILE A 129 -0.12 8.70 -6.06
C ILE A 129 0.92 9.77 -5.72
N VAL A 130 2.06 9.33 -5.18
CA VAL A 130 3.22 10.19 -4.96
C VAL A 130 4.30 9.85 -5.97
N GLU A 131 4.59 10.78 -6.87
CA GLU A 131 5.68 10.66 -7.83
C GLU A 131 6.92 11.39 -7.33
N PHE A 132 8.08 10.75 -7.49
CA PHE A 132 9.36 11.32 -7.11
C PHE A 132 10.25 11.44 -8.34
N THR A 133 11.10 12.47 -8.33
CA THR A 133 12.31 12.46 -9.14
C THR A 133 13.38 11.73 -8.35
N TRP A 134 14.07 10.77 -8.97
CA TRP A 134 15.13 10.01 -8.30
C TRP A 134 16.49 10.50 -8.77
N HIS A 135 17.38 10.82 -7.82
CA HIS A 135 18.75 11.23 -8.07
C HIS A 135 19.67 10.53 -7.07
N GLU A 136 20.68 9.80 -7.54
CA GLU A 136 21.63 9.08 -6.67
C GLU A 136 20.92 8.24 -5.58
N ASN A 137 19.87 7.51 -5.97
CA ASN A 137 19.01 6.70 -5.10
C ASN A 137 18.19 7.47 -4.05
N GLN A 138 18.14 8.80 -4.12
CA GLN A 138 17.31 9.63 -3.26
C GLN A 138 16.06 10.11 -4.00
N ALA A 139 14.91 9.98 -3.34
CA ALA A 139 13.65 10.53 -3.79
C ALA A 139 13.57 12.03 -3.45
N ILE A 140 13.41 12.86 -4.48
CA ILE A 140 13.31 14.31 -4.38
C ILE A 140 12.09 14.82 -5.16
N LYS A 141 11.68 16.08 -4.89
CA LYS A 141 10.59 16.78 -5.60
C LYS A 141 9.29 15.96 -5.70
N PRO A 142 8.68 15.57 -4.56
CA PRO A 142 7.44 14.81 -4.57
C PRO A 142 6.30 15.57 -5.25
N LYS A 143 5.48 14.86 -6.02
CA LYS A 143 4.27 15.36 -6.66
C LYS A 143 3.10 14.45 -6.33
N TRP A 144 2.04 15.02 -5.79
CA TRP A 144 0.81 14.29 -5.44
C TRP A 144 -0.20 14.42 -6.57
N ARG A 145 -0.82 13.30 -6.92
CA ARG A 145 -1.98 13.25 -7.80
C ARG A 145 -2.98 12.27 -7.25
N SER A 146 -4.24 12.66 -7.17
CA SER A 146 -5.27 11.75 -6.71
C SER A 146 -5.38 10.54 -7.61
N LEU A 147 -5.45 9.36 -6.98
CA LEU A 147 -5.63 8.10 -7.64
C LEU A 147 -7.11 7.98 -8.06
N LEU A 148 -7.34 7.87 -9.36
CA LEU A 148 -8.68 7.82 -9.94
C LEU A 148 -8.98 6.40 -10.46
N PRO A 149 -10.26 6.05 -10.63
CA PRO A 149 -10.66 4.85 -11.36
C PRO A 149 -10.08 4.82 -12.78
N PRO A 150 -9.77 3.64 -13.34
CA PRO A 150 -9.98 2.31 -12.75
C PRO A 150 -8.86 1.87 -11.81
N MET A 151 -7.74 2.60 -11.75
CA MET A 151 -6.58 2.20 -10.93
C MET A 151 -6.89 2.22 -9.43
N LEU A 152 -7.72 3.16 -8.98
CA LEU A 152 -8.20 3.21 -7.60
C LEU A 152 -8.86 1.90 -7.19
N ASP A 153 -9.73 1.35 -8.03
CA ASP A 153 -10.50 0.14 -7.71
C ASP A 153 -9.60 -1.08 -7.62
N ILE A 154 -8.52 -1.13 -8.42
CA ILE A 154 -7.52 -2.19 -8.36
C ILE A 154 -6.72 -2.09 -7.05
N VAL A 155 -6.26 -0.89 -6.70
CA VAL A 155 -5.50 -0.66 -5.46
C VAL A 155 -6.35 -0.99 -4.24
N LYS A 156 -7.63 -0.61 -4.23
CA LYS A 156 -8.54 -0.93 -3.13
C LYS A 156 -8.71 -2.43 -2.94
N ARG A 157 -8.96 -3.19 -4.01
CA ARG A 157 -9.02 -4.66 -3.93
C ARG A 157 -7.75 -5.25 -3.32
N ILE A 158 -6.58 -4.84 -3.81
CA ILE A 158 -5.29 -5.32 -3.27
C ILE A 158 -5.13 -5.03 -1.77
N ILE A 159 -5.71 -3.91 -1.30
CA ILE A 159 -5.64 -3.48 0.10
C ILE A 159 -6.69 -4.19 0.97
N ASP A 160 -7.88 -4.47 0.41
CA ASP A 160 -9.05 -5.00 1.12
C ASP A 160 -9.15 -6.54 1.06
N ASP A 161 -8.44 -7.22 0.16
CA ASP A 161 -8.43 -8.69 -0.02
C ASP A 161 -7.69 -9.43 1.13
N GLU A 162 -8.11 -9.19 2.38
CA GLU A 162 -7.73 -9.96 3.59
C GLU A 162 -8.56 -11.23 3.79
#